data_AF-A0A941MXR2-F1
#
_entry.id   AF-A0A941MXR2-F1
#
_cell.length_a   1.000
_cell.length_b   1.000
_cell.length_c   1.000
_cell.angle_alpha   90.00
_cell.angle_beta   90.00
_cell.angle_gamma   90.00
#
_symmetry.space_group_name_H-M   'P 1'
#
loop_
_entity.id
_entity.type
_entity.pdbx_description
1 polymer ?
#
loop_
_entity_poly.entity_id
_entity_poly.type
_entity_poly.pdbx_seq_one_letter_code
_entity_poly.pdbx_strand_id
1 'polypeptide(L)'
;MASEQRGARTAAIRNYLAKHPSAGPKEIVDNLRQDGFDVSTSLVSAIKYGKMSKKAGKGLESNGPTKISGSEAIRRFLAENPDAGPKVIKEQLARKGIDVSAGLISFVKFNVKRNNYASLRAPRVQSAARRTASTQISFEQLVQVKQVADALGGVDHLRRALDMLSQLA
;
A
#
# COMPACT_ATOMS: atom_id res chain seq x y z
N MET A 1 -21.55 -6.41 7.33
CA MET A 1 -21.69 -6.19 8.78
C MET A 1 -20.44 -5.60 9.47
N ALA A 2 -19.21 -6.13 9.32
CA ALA A 2 -18.06 -5.63 10.10
C ALA A 2 -17.41 -4.32 9.58
N SER A 3 -17.54 -3.99 8.30
CA SER A 3 -16.95 -2.78 7.70
C SER A 3 -17.73 -1.50 8.03
N GLU A 4 -19.06 -1.59 8.14
CA GLU A 4 -19.94 -0.45 8.46
C GLU A 4 -19.69 0.08 9.88
N GLN A 5 -19.47 -0.83 10.84
CA GLN A 5 -19.10 -0.45 12.21
C GLN A 5 -17.74 0.26 12.28
N ARG A 6 -16.81 -0.04 11.37
CA ARG A 6 -15.48 0.60 11.34
C ARG A 6 -15.58 2.08 10.92
N GLY A 7 -16.48 2.40 9.99
CA GLY A 7 -16.76 3.77 9.57
C GLY A 7 -17.42 4.59 10.69
N ALA A 8 -18.43 4.00 11.34
CA ALA A 8 -19.18 4.66 12.41
C ALA A 8 -18.30 5.07 13.61
N ARG A 9 -17.42 4.17 14.10
CA ARG A 9 -16.50 4.46 15.21
C ARG A 9 -15.55 5.62 14.87
N THR A 10 -15.01 5.63 13.65
CA THR A 10 -14.08 6.67 13.20
C THR A 10 -14.78 8.04 13.11
N ALA A 11 -16.02 8.07 12.64
CA ALA A 11 -16.83 9.29 12.60
C ALA A 11 -17.14 9.81 14.02
N ALA A 12 -17.51 8.93 14.95
CA ALA A 12 -17.76 9.29 16.34
C ALA A 12 -16.53 9.94 17.01
N ILE A 13 -15.33 9.37 16.82
CA ILE A 13 -14.07 9.93 17.35
C ILE A 13 -13.81 11.34 16.79
N ARG A 14 -14.01 11.54 15.48
CA ARG A 14 -13.82 12.87 14.85
C ARG A 14 -14.82 13.89 15.35
N ASN A 15 -16.08 13.50 15.49
CA ASN A 15 -17.14 14.36 16.02
C ASN A 15 -16.87 14.75 17.49
N TYR A 16 -16.41 13.80 18.30
CA TYR A 16 -16.03 14.06 19.70
C TYR A 16 -14.84 15.01 19.78
N LEU A 17 -13.78 14.76 19.00
CA LEU A 17 -12.59 15.63 18.96
C LEU A 17 -12.89 17.04 18.45
N ALA A 18 -13.89 17.23 17.59
CA ALA A 18 -14.33 18.55 17.14
C ALA A 18 -14.98 19.36 18.27
N LYS A 19 -15.67 18.69 19.20
CA LYS A 19 -16.29 19.31 20.39
C LYS A 19 -15.29 19.47 21.55
N HIS A 20 -14.34 18.54 21.68
CA HIS A 20 -13.37 18.48 22.77
C HIS A 20 -11.93 18.37 22.25
N PRO A 21 -11.34 19.47 21.73
CA PRO A 21 -10.01 19.41 21.10
C PRO A 21 -8.89 19.03 22.08
N SER A 22 -9.02 19.38 23.36
CA SER A 22 -8.05 19.11 24.42
C SER A 22 -8.17 17.70 25.02
N ALA A 23 -9.26 16.97 24.81
CA ALA A 23 -9.54 15.70 25.49
C ALA A 23 -8.44 14.65 25.25
N GLY A 24 -8.06 13.93 26.31
CA GLY A 24 -7.02 12.90 26.24
C GLY A 24 -7.49 11.63 25.52
N PRO A 25 -6.59 10.82 24.91
CA PRO A 25 -6.98 9.58 24.26
C PRO A 25 -7.75 8.58 25.13
N LYS A 26 -7.47 8.55 26.45
CA LYS A 26 -8.19 7.68 27.41
C LYS A 26 -9.62 8.17 27.66
N GLU A 27 -9.75 9.46 27.97
CA GLU A 27 -11.03 10.14 28.20
C GLU A 27 -11.98 9.99 26.99
N ILE A 28 -11.46 10.08 25.77
CA ILE A 28 -12.26 9.88 24.55
C ILE A 28 -12.79 8.44 24.47
N VAL A 29 -11.99 7.44 24.84
CA VAL A 29 -12.43 6.03 24.82
C VAL A 29 -13.53 5.79 25.87
N ASP A 30 -13.36 6.34 27.07
CA ASP A 30 -14.34 6.17 28.15
C ASP A 30 -15.70 6.77 27.78
N ASN A 31 -15.71 7.98 27.21
CA ASN A 31 -16.94 8.64 26.77
C ASN A 31 -17.58 7.89 25.59
N LEU A 32 -16.80 7.51 24.58
CA LEU A 32 -17.34 6.77 23.43
C LEU A 32 -17.86 5.38 23.81
N ARG A 33 -17.30 4.75 24.85
CA ARG A 33 -17.81 3.49 25.38
C ARG A 33 -19.17 3.66 26.07
N GLN A 34 -19.42 4.78 26.74
CA GLN A 34 -20.75 5.11 27.29
C GLN A 34 -21.79 5.28 26.17
N ASP A 35 -21.37 5.82 25.03
CA ASP A 35 -22.20 5.94 23.81
C ASP A 35 -22.37 4.62 23.04
N GLY A 36 -21.86 3.50 23.57
CA GLY A 36 -21.95 2.17 22.96
C GLY A 36 -20.92 1.89 21.86
N PHE A 37 -19.92 2.75 21.69
CA PHE A 37 -18.82 2.52 20.75
C PHE A 37 -17.62 1.89 21.47
N ASP A 38 -17.32 0.63 21.14
CA ASP A 38 -16.08 0.00 21.59
C ASP A 38 -14.90 0.39 20.68
N VAL A 39 -14.02 1.25 21.18
CA VAL A 39 -12.92 1.87 20.45
C VAL A 39 -11.60 1.62 21.18
N SER A 40 -10.53 1.29 20.44
CA SER A 40 -9.19 1.17 21.02
C SER A 40 -8.50 2.53 21.19
N THR A 41 -7.71 2.66 22.25
CA THR A 41 -6.85 3.84 22.50
C THR A 41 -5.87 4.10 21.37
N SER A 42 -5.40 3.04 20.69
CA SER A 42 -4.55 3.13 19.49
C SER A 42 -5.26 3.82 18.33
N LEU A 43 -6.51 3.47 18.04
CA LEU A 43 -7.29 4.10 16.97
C LEU A 43 -7.55 5.58 17.27
N VAL A 44 -7.88 5.91 18.52
CA VAL A 44 -8.06 7.31 18.95
C VAL A 44 -6.75 8.09 18.80
N SER A 45 -5.62 7.52 19.22
CA SER A 45 -4.31 8.16 19.11
C SER A 45 -3.92 8.38 17.64
N ALA A 46 -4.18 7.40 16.77
CA ALA A 46 -3.95 7.51 15.35
C ALA A 46 -4.82 8.60 14.70
N ILE A 47 -6.06 8.80 15.15
CA ILE A 47 -6.93 9.85 14.60
C ILE A 47 -6.57 11.24 15.15
N LYS A 48 -6.26 11.35 16.44
CA LYS A 48 -5.89 12.62 17.10
C LYS A 48 -4.53 13.14 16.64
N TYR A 49 -3.52 12.26 16.60
CA TYR A 49 -2.14 12.64 16.32
C TYR A 49 -1.68 12.27 14.89
N GLY A 50 -2.35 11.34 14.21
CA GLY A 50 -1.97 10.87 12.88
C GLY A 50 -2.19 11.86 11.74
N LYS A 51 -2.53 13.12 12.03
CA LYS A 51 -2.56 14.19 11.02
C LYS A 51 -1.18 14.64 10.54
N MET A 52 -0.06 14.16 11.10
CA MET A 52 1.28 14.61 10.69
C MET A 52 2.30 13.47 10.50
N SER A 53 2.02 12.55 9.59
CA SER A 53 3.07 12.09 8.67
C SER A 53 2.45 11.50 7.41
N LYS A 54 1.80 12.36 6.61
CA LYS A 54 2.04 12.24 5.18
C LYS A 54 3.55 12.52 4.95
N LYS A 55 4.40 11.51 5.19
CA LYS A 55 5.27 11.10 4.09
C LYS A 55 4.24 10.63 3.04
N ALA A 56 3.65 11.49 2.21
CA ALA A 56 4.39 12.11 1.12
C ALA A 56 5.60 11.22 0.86
N GLY A 57 5.32 9.96 0.46
CA GLY A 57 6.32 9.12 -0.14
C GLY A 57 6.97 10.03 -1.14
N LYS A 58 8.26 10.31 -0.92
CA LYS A 58 9.08 11.35 -1.55
C LYS A 58 8.75 11.39 -3.03
N GLY A 59 7.68 12.12 -3.36
CA GLY A 59 7.36 12.50 -4.71
C GLY A 59 8.57 13.31 -5.05
N LEU A 60 9.22 12.93 -6.13
CA LEU A 60 10.12 13.84 -6.81
C LEU A 60 9.39 15.18 -6.83
N GLU A 61 9.79 16.11 -5.97
CA GLU A 61 9.75 17.50 -6.33
C GLU A 61 10.63 17.53 -7.57
N SER A 62 9.98 17.40 -8.73
CA SER A 62 10.55 17.83 -9.98
C SER A 62 10.93 19.28 -9.71
N ASN A 63 12.23 19.50 -9.46
CA ASN A 63 12.82 20.82 -9.55
C ASN A 63 12.19 21.47 -10.79
N GLY A 64 11.66 22.68 -10.61
CA GLY A 64 11.05 23.44 -11.68
C GLY A 64 11.95 23.52 -12.92
N PRO A 65 11.42 23.96 -14.07
CA PRO A 65 12.00 23.79 -15.40
C PRO A 65 13.34 24.52 -15.69
N THR A 66 14.20 24.82 -14.72
CA THR A 66 15.39 25.66 -14.94
C THR A 66 16.71 25.14 -14.40
N LYS A 67 16.78 23.97 -13.74
CA LYS A 67 18.06 23.37 -13.35
C LYS A 67 18.24 21.98 -13.95
N ILE A 68 19.02 21.91 -15.04
CA ILE A 68 19.41 20.65 -15.68
C ILE A 68 20.05 19.74 -14.62
N SER A 69 19.52 18.53 -14.45
CA SER A 69 20.06 17.56 -13.51
C SER A 69 21.46 17.11 -13.95
N GLY A 70 22.36 16.80 -13.01
CA GLY A 70 23.71 16.32 -13.35
C GLY A 70 23.70 15.11 -14.29
N SER A 71 22.75 14.18 -14.12
CA SER A 71 22.56 13.05 -15.03
C SER A 71 22.14 13.47 -16.43
N GLU A 72 21.32 14.51 -16.54
CA GLU A 72 20.84 15.03 -17.83
C GLU A 72 21.95 15.77 -18.56
N ALA A 73 22.78 16.54 -17.84
CA ALA A 73 23.96 17.19 -18.38
C ALA A 73 24.95 16.16 -18.95
N ILE A 74 25.18 15.04 -18.24
CA ILE A 74 26.01 13.94 -18.76
C ILE A 74 25.41 13.35 -20.04
N ARG A 75 24.09 13.11 -20.08
CA ARG A 75 23.43 12.55 -21.28
C ARG A 75 23.54 13.46 -22.50
N ARG A 76 23.32 14.78 -22.32
CA ARG A 76 23.48 15.77 -23.39
C ARG A 76 24.92 15.80 -23.91
N PHE A 77 25.90 15.83 -23.00
CA PHE A 77 27.31 15.83 -23.38
C PHE A 77 27.73 14.55 -24.12
N LEU A 78 27.23 13.38 -23.70
CA LEU A 78 27.48 12.11 -24.38
C LEU A 78 26.76 12.00 -25.74
N ALA A 79 25.62 12.67 -25.92
CA ALA A 79 24.94 12.72 -27.21
C ALA A 79 25.75 13.52 -28.25
N GLU A 80 26.42 14.60 -27.81
CA GLU A 80 27.34 15.38 -28.64
C GLU A 80 28.72 14.70 -28.80
N ASN A 81 29.18 13.97 -27.77
CA ASN A 81 30.51 13.36 -27.70
C ASN A 81 30.43 11.89 -27.24
N PRO A 82 30.06 10.94 -28.12
CA PRO A 82 29.81 9.54 -27.74
C PRO A 82 31.05 8.84 -27.17
N ASP A 83 32.24 9.18 -27.68
CA ASP A 83 33.49 8.51 -27.31
C ASP A 83 34.20 9.13 -26.10
N ALA A 84 33.67 10.22 -25.54
CA ALA A 84 34.32 10.92 -24.44
C ALA A 84 34.53 10.03 -23.20
N GLY A 85 35.75 10.04 -22.67
CA GLY A 85 36.11 9.29 -21.46
C GLY A 85 35.53 9.94 -20.18
N PRO A 86 35.32 9.16 -19.09
CA PRO A 86 34.75 9.68 -17.85
C PRO A 86 35.49 10.89 -17.23
N LYS A 87 36.82 10.93 -17.38
CA LYS A 87 37.65 12.07 -16.91
C LYS A 87 37.33 13.36 -17.67
N VAL A 88 37.28 13.27 -19.00
CA VAL A 88 36.97 14.39 -19.91
C VAL A 88 35.56 14.94 -19.62
N ILE A 89 34.60 14.05 -19.41
CA ILE A 89 33.22 14.45 -19.06
C ILE A 89 33.20 15.25 -17.76
N LYS A 90 33.91 14.80 -16.72
CA LYS A 90 33.96 15.49 -15.43
C LYS A 90 34.55 16.90 -15.59
N GLU A 91 35.67 17.01 -16.28
CA GLU A 91 36.35 18.31 -16.49
C GLU A 91 35.48 19.27 -17.31
N GLN A 92 34.85 18.79 -18.38
CA GLN A 92 34.00 19.62 -19.25
C GLN A 92 32.71 20.06 -18.55
N LEU A 93 32.09 19.20 -17.74
CA LEU A 93 30.92 19.57 -16.95
C LEU A 93 31.29 20.51 -15.79
N ALA A 94 32.45 20.31 -15.14
CA ALA A 94 32.95 21.21 -14.11
C ALA A 94 33.21 22.62 -14.65
N ARG A 95 33.76 22.75 -15.88
CA ARG A 95 33.89 24.05 -16.59
C ARG A 95 32.56 24.75 -16.81
N LYS A 96 31.46 23.98 -16.96
CA LYS A 96 30.09 24.49 -17.08
C LYS A 96 29.43 24.76 -15.71
N GLY A 97 30.18 24.64 -14.61
CA GLY A 97 29.68 24.83 -13.24
C GLY A 97 28.84 23.66 -12.72
N ILE A 98 28.89 22.50 -13.38
CA ILE A 98 28.15 21.29 -12.99
C ILE A 98 29.17 20.29 -12.44
N ASP A 99 29.29 20.23 -11.11
CA ASP A 99 30.10 19.20 -10.48
C ASP A 99 29.35 17.86 -10.44
N VAL A 100 30.01 16.83 -10.94
CA VAL A 100 29.42 15.49 -11.03
C VAL A 100 30.42 14.43 -10.55
N SER A 101 29.92 13.48 -9.78
CA SER A 101 30.74 12.38 -9.27
C SER A 101 31.12 11.39 -10.38
N ALA A 102 32.32 10.82 -10.28
CA ALA A 102 32.80 9.79 -11.22
C ALA A 102 31.87 8.56 -11.25
N GLY A 103 31.27 8.21 -10.09
CA GLY A 103 30.27 7.15 -9.99
C GLY A 103 29.02 7.43 -10.82
N LEU A 104 28.52 8.67 -10.81
CA LEU A 104 27.35 9.04 -11.62
C LEU A 104 27.67 9.01 -13.13
N ILE A 105 28.86 9.45 -13.52
CA ILE A 105 29.31 9.39 -14.93
C ILE A 105 29.39 7.93 -15.41
N SER A 106 30.00 7.05 -14.61
CA SER A 106 30.06 5.62 -14.92
C SER A 106 28.68 4.99 -15.04
N PHE A 107 27.79 5.30 -14.08
CA PHE A 107 26.42 4.83 -14.11
C PHE A 107 25.69 5.29 -15.38
N VAL A 108 25.75 6.57 -15.73
CA VAL A 108 25.05 7.10 -16.91
C VAL A 108 25.66 6.59 -18.21
N LYS A 109 26.99 6.47 -18.35
CA LYS A 109 27.62 5.98 -19.58
C LYS A 109 27.38 4.48 -19.82
N PHE A 110 27.47 3.66 -18.77
CA PHE A 110 27.48 2.20 -18.92
C PHE A 110 26.15 1.52 -18.57
N ASN A 111 25.28 2.09 -17.71
CA ASN A 111 24.00 1.45 -17.34
C ASN A 111 22.82 1.79 -18.26
N VAL A 112 22.96 2.70 -19.23
CA VAL A 112 21.87 3.01 -20.18
C VAL A 112 21.38 1.77 -20.93
N LYS A 113 22.27 0.81 -21.23
CA LYS A 113 21.90 -0.43 -21.97
C LYS A 113 21.16 -1.47 -21.12
N ARG A 114 21.29 -1.44 -19.78
CA ARG A 114 20.62 -2.43 -18.90
C ARG A 114 19.16 -2.08 -18.60
N ASN A 115 18.79 -0.81 -18.69
CA ASN A 115 17.45 -0.36 -18.32
C ASN A 115 16.38 -0.65 -19.37
N ASN A 116 16.74 -0.97 -20.62
CA ASN A 116 15.77 -1.39 -21.64
C ASN A 116 15.10 -2.73 -21.31
N TYR A 117 15.71 -3.55 -20.45
CA TYR A 117 15.10 -4.80 -19.96
C TYR A 117 14.49 -4.69 -18.56
N ALA A 118 14.86 -3.65 -17.79
CA ALA A 118 14.31 -3.41 -16.45
C ALA A 118 12.94 -2.69 -16.50
N SER A 119 12.66 -1.89 -17.54
CA SER A 119 11.35 -1.28 -17.76
C SER A 119 10.26 -2.29 -18.20
N LEU A 120 10.65 -3.47 -18.68
CA LEU A 120 9.73 -4.60 -18.93
C LEU A 120 9.37 -5.38 -17.67
N ARG A 121 10.09 -5.17 -16.56
CA ARG A 121 9.60 -5.56 -15.24
C ARG A 121 8.75 -4.41 -14.72
N ALA A 122 7.51 -4.38 -15.20
CA ALA A 122 6.43 -3.68 -14.53
C ALA A 122 6.59 -3.87 -13.02
N PRO A 123 6.33 -2.84 -12.19
CA PRO A 123 6.25 -3.07 -10.75
C PRO A 123 5.34 -4.27 -10.56
N ARG A 124 5.80 -5.29 -9.84
CA ARG A 124 4.91 -6.31 -9.29
C ARG A 124 3.95 -5.55 -8.38
N VAL A 125 2.92 -4.97 -8.97
CA VAL A 125 1.62 -4.84 -8.35
C VAL A 125 1.38 -6.24 -7.86
N GLN A 126 1.43 -6.44 -6.54
CA GLN A 126 0.88 -7.66 -5.98
C GLN A 126 -0.54 -7.68 -6.49
N SER A 127 -0.79 -8.52 -7.49
CA SER A 127 -2.10 -8.69 -8.06
C SER A 127 -2.94 -9.23 -6.93
N ALA A 128 -3.70 -8.34 -6.29
CA ALA A 128 -4.82 -8.73 -5.49
C ALA A 128 -5.67 -9.65 -6.37
N ALA A 129 -5.87 -10.87 -5.89
CA ALA A 129 -6.84 -11.85 -6.38
C ALA A 129 -6.71 -12.25 -7.87
N ARG A 130 -5.81 -13.20 -8.15
CA ARG A 130 -6.27 -14.32 -8.99
C ARG A 130 -7.21 -15.14 -8.12
N ARG A 131 -8.52 -14.88 -8.24
CA ARG A 131 -9.54 -15.86 -7.89
C ARG A 131 -9.29 -17.07 -8.79
N THR A 132 -8.61 -18.07 -8.26
CA THR A 132 -8.66 -19.41 -8.83
C THR A 132 -10.11 -19.85 -8.70
N ALA A 133 -10.77 -20.07 -9.84
CA ALA A 133 -11.98 -20.86 -9.91
C ALA A 133 -11.60 -22.29 -9.47
N SER A 134 -11.61 -22.52 -8.18
CA SER A 134 -11.34 -23.81 -7.55
C SER A 134 -12.25 -23.89 -6.35
N THR A 135 -13.45 -24.44 -6.52
CA THR A 135 -14.13 -25.24 -5.49
C THR A 135 -14.07 -24.68 -4.05
N GLN A 136 -14.15 -23.37 -3.90
CA GLN A 136 -13.96 -22.71 -2.61
C GLN A 136 -15.34 -22.40 -2.08
N ILE A 137 -15.83 -23.30 -1.21
CA ILE A 137 -17.02 -23.07 -0.41
C ILE A 137 -16.81 -21.74 0.32
N SER A 138 -17.69 -20.77 0.09
CA SER A 138 -17.59 -19.45 0.72
C SER A 138 -17.86 -19.59 2.23
N PHE A 139 -17.31 -18.68 3.03
CA PHE A 139 -17.58 -18.68 4.47
C PHE A 139 -19.09 -18.62 4.78
N GLU A 140 -19.85 -17.86 3.99
CA GLU A 140 -21.30 -17.76 4.11
C GLU A 140 -21.98 -19.11 3.85
N GLN A 141 -21.52 -19.87 2.85
CA GLN A 141 -22.01 -21.22 2.58
C GLN A 141 -21.68 -22.18 3.74
N LEU A 142 -20.51 -22.06 4.37
CA LEU A 142 -20.18 -22.86 5.56
C LEU A 142 -21.11 -22.56 6.74
N VAL A 143 -21.47 -21.29 6.94
CA VAL A 143 -22.42 -20.89 7.99
C VAL A 143 -23.80 -21.48 7.71
N GLN A 144 -24.26 -21.46 6.45
CA GLN A 144 -25.53 -22.06 6.06
C GLN A 144 -25.53 -23.59 6.28
N VAL A 145 -24.48 -24.29 5.84
CA VAL A 145 -24.35 -25.74 6.05
C VAL A 145 -24.32 -26.08 7.53
N LYS A 146 -23.66 -25.26 8.36
CA LYS A 146 -23.67 -25.44 9.82
C LYS A 146 -25.07 -25.34 10.41
N GLN A 147 -25.88 -24.37 9.99
CA GLN A 147 -27.26 -24.23 10.49
C GLN A 147 -28.12 -25.45 10.17
N VAL A 148 -27.95 -26.04 8.98
CA VAL A 148 -28.64 -27.29 8.60
C VAL A 148 -28.14 -28.46 9.44
N ALA A 149 -26.82 -28.56 9.66
CA ALA A 149 -26.25 -29.58 10.53
C ALA A 149 -26.82 -29.47 11.95
N ASP A 150 -26.89 -28.27 12.52
CA ASP A 150 -27.42 -28.04 13.87
C ASP A 150 -28.92 -28.42 13.95
N ALA A 151 -29.72 -28.12 12.91
CA ALA A 151 -31.13 -28.50 12.84
C ALA A 151 -31.36 -30.02 12.76
N LEU A 152 -30.40 -30.78 12.19
CA LEU A 152 -30.45 -32.24 12.10
C LEU A 152 -29.85 -32.94 13.34
N GLY A 153 -29.42 -32.18 14.35
CA GLY A 153 -28.79 -32.72 15.56
C GLY A 153 -27.28 -32.91 15.46
N GLY A 154 -26.63 -32.31 14.46
CA GLY A 154 -25.17 -32.26 14.31
C GLY A 154 -24.67 -32.73 12.94
N VAL A 155 -23.37 -32.57 12.72
CA VAL A 155 -22.70 -32.88 11.45
C VAL A 155 -22.76 -34.38 11.12
N ASP A 156 -22.74 -35.26 12.12
CA ASP A 156 -22.83 -36.71 11.94
C ASP A 156 -24.19 -37.14 11.39
N HIS A 157 -25.27 -36.52 11.87
CA HIS A 157 -26.62 -36.78 11.39
C HIS A 157 -26.82 -36.27 9.96
N LEU A 158 -26.29 -35.09 9.64
CA LEU A 158 -26.28 -34.55 8.28
C LEU A 158 -25.56 -35.50 7.31
N ARG A 159 -24.43 -36.07 7.70
CA ARG A 159 -23.68 -37.01 6.85
C ARG A 159 -24.49 -38.27 6.56
N ARG A 160 -25.11 -38.88 7.58
CA ARG A 160 -25.98 -40.05 7.40
C ARG A 160 -27.19 -39.74 6.52
N ALA A 161 -27.80 -38.57 6.68
CA ALA A 161 -28.93 -38.14 5.85
C ALA A 161 -28.52 -37.98 4.38
N LEU A 162 -27.34 -37.39 4.11
CA LEU A 162 -26.80 -37.29 2.74
C LEU A 162 -26.48 -38.66 2.15
N ASP A 163 -25.92 -39.58 2.93
CA ASP A 163 -25.65 -40.95 2.47
C ASP A 163 -26.96 -41.67 2.12
N MET A 164 -28.01 -41.54 2.93
CA MET A 164 -29.34 -42.12 2.64
C MET A 164 -29.99 -41.49 1.41
N LEU A 165 -29.88 -40.17 1.22
CA LEU A 165 -30.37 -39.49 0.03
C LEU A 165 -29.63 -39.97 -1.24
N SER A 166 -28.32 -40.24 -1.15
CA SER A 166 -27.54 -40.75 -2.27
C SER A 166 -27.93 -42.18 -2.71
N GLN A 167 -28.59 -42.94 -1.84
CA GLN A 167 -29.12 -44.28 -2.15
C GLN A 167 -30.50 -44.24 -2.81
N LEU A 168 -31.20 -43.11 -2.73
CA LEU A 168 -32.55 -42.92 -3.29
C LEU A 168 -32.53 -42.14 -4.63
N ALA A 169 -31.39 -41.56 -4.99
CA ALA A 169 -31.17 -40.83 -6.25
C ALA A 169 -30.46 -41.72 -7.27
#